data_AF-A0A1S6GLK1-F1
#
_entry.id   AF-A0A1S6GLK1-F1
#
_cell.length_a   1.000
_cell.length_b   1.000
_cell.length_c   1.000
_cell.angle_alpha   90.00
_cell.angle_beta   90.00
_cell.angle_gamma   90.00
#
_symmetry.space_group_name_H-M   'P 1'
#
loop_
_entity.id
_entity.type
_entity.pdbx_description
1 polymer ?
#
loop_
_entity_poly.entity_id
_entity_poly.type
_entity_poly.pdbx_seq_one_letter_code
_entity_poly.pdbx_strand_id
1 'polypeptide(L)'
;VKLFYNRSSRPLEHAQNIWLHGGYNNWCDGLSLAEKLVKTDKTDGDWWYAEVHIHEKALILDWVFADGPPQQARNYDNNNFQDFHAIVPNSISEEQLWAEMELRIFKRLRQERKSKEEATQRKAERTARMKAE
;
A
#
# COMPACT_ATOMS: atom_id res chain seq x y z
N VAL A 1 -13.92 -2.28 8.76
CA VAL A 1 -14.83 -1.57 7.81
C VAL A 1 -15.34 -2.57 6.78
N LYS A 2 -16.59 -2.44 6.32
CA LYS A 2 -17.13 -3.27 5.21
C LYS A 2 -17.07 -2.49 3.92
N LEU A 3 -16.43 -3.07 2.90
CA LEU A 3 -16.41 -2.51 1.55
C LEU A 3 -17.24 -3.37 0.63
N PHE A 4 -18.11 -2.73 -0.14
CA PHE A 4 -19.01 -3.38 -1.09
C PHE A 4 -18.58 -3.07 -2.51
N TYR A 5 -18.70 -4.06 -3.38
CA TYR A 5 -18.42 -3.97 -4.80
C TYR A 5 -19.61 -4.50 -5.59
N ASN A 6 -20.19 -3.65 -6.45
CA ASN A 6 -21.14 -4.12 -7.45
C ASN A 6 -20.37 -4.43 -8.73
N ARG A 7 -20.36 -5.70 -9.10
CA ARG A 7 -19.61 -6.23 -10.23
C ARG A 7 -20.30 -5.99 -11.58
N SER A 8 -21.58 -5.64 -11.57
CA SER A 8 -22.38 -5.45 -12.79
C SER A 8 -21.82 -4.34 -13.68
N SER A 9 -21.62 -4.64 -14.97
CA SER A 9 -21.09 -3.71 -15.97
C SER A 9 -19.72 -3.13 -15.63
N ARG A 10 -18.89 -3.91 -14.93
CA ARG A 10 -17.52 -3.55 -14.52
C ARG A 10 -16.50 -4.54 -15.08
N PRO A 11 -15.20 -4.20 -15.09
CA PRO A 11 -14.14 -5.05 -15.68
C PRO A 11 -14.09 -6.50 -15.16
N LEU A 12 -14.64 -6.76 -13.97
CA LEU A 12 -14.63 -8.07 -13.32
C LEU A 12 -15.96 -8.84 -13.46
N GLU A 13 -16.89 -8.41 -14.32
CA GLU A 13 -18.25 -9.01 -14.48
C GLU A 13 -18.29 -10.54 -14.57
N HIS A 14 -17.26 -11.16 -15.15
CA HIS A 14 -17.18 -12.61 -15.34
C HIS A 14 -16.14 -13.31 -14.46
N ALA A 15 -15.50 -12.59 -13.55
CA ALA A 15 -14.45 -13.14 -12.68
C ALA A 15 -15.04 -14.09 -11.62
N GLN A 16 -14.47 -15.28 -11.50
CA GLN A 16 -14.96 -16.30 -10.54
C GLN A 16 -14.62 -15.97 -9.08
N ASN A 17 -13.52 -15.27 -8.87
CA ASN A 17 -13.10 -14.77 -7.57
C ASN A 17 -12.93 -13.26 -7.68
N ILE A 18 -13.31 -12.55 -6.63
CA ILE A 18 -13.04 -11.12 -6.49
C ILE A 18 -12.17 -10.93 -5.27
N TRP A 19 -11.12 -10.14 -5.44
CA TRP A 19 -10.20 -9.75 -4.39
C TRP A 19 -10.15 -8.24 -4.31
N LEU A 20 -10.01 -7.72 -3.10
CA LEU A 20 -9.67 -6.35 -2.82
C LEU A 20 -8.17 -6.30 -2.55
N HIS A 21 -7.44 -5.51 -3.32
CA HIS A 21 -6.04 -5.20 -3.08
C HIS A 21 -5.98 -3.76 -2.63
N GLY A 22 -5.37 -3.48 -1.49
CA GLY A 22 -5.38 -2.14 -0.92
C GLY A 22 -4.08 -1.70 -0.28
N GLY A 23 -4.01 -0.40 -0.09
CA GLY A 23 -2.93 0.32 0.57
C GLY A 23 -3.51 1.48 1.37
N TYR A 24 -2.60 2.24 1.96
CA TYR A 24 -2.97 3.41 2.76
C TYR A 24 -2.20 4.63 2.27
N ASN A 25 -2.79 5.80 2.50
CA ASN A 25 -2.14 7.10 2.32
C ASN A 25 -1.47 7.26 0.95
N ASN A 26 -2.23 7.02 -0.12
CA ASN A 26 -1.78 7.00 -1.51
C ASN A 26 -0.71 5.92 -1.77
N TRP A 27 -1.01 4.70 -1.34
CA TRP A 27 -0.15 3.52 -1.53
C TRP A 27 1.29 3.70 -1.00
N CYS A 28 1.49 4.45 0.09
CA CYS A 28 2.82 4.89 0.52
C CYS A 28 3.80 3.75 0.85
N ASP A 29 3.29 2.65 1.42
CA ASP A 29 4.06 1.43 1.70
C ASP A 29 3.76 0.32 0.66
N GLY A 30 3.10 0.66 -0.44
CA GLY A 30 2.64 -0.28 -1.47
C GLY A 30 1.43 -1.11 -1.02
N LEU A 31 1.26 -2.27 -1.66
CA LEU A 31 0.20 -3.22 -1.33
C LEU A 31 0.34 -3.69 0.13
N SER A 32 -0.59 -3.26 0.97
CA SER A 32 -0.55 -3.46 2.43
C SER A 32 -1.68 -4.35 2.94
N LEU A 33 -2.72 -4.57 2.14
CA LEU A 33 -3.83 -5.45 2.48
C LEU A 33 -4.35 -6.16 1.23
N ALA A 34 -4.81 -7.40 1.39
CA ALA A 34 -5.42 -8.17 0.33
C ALA A 34 -6.50 -9.09 0.91
N GLU A 35 -7.74 -8.90 0.50
CA GLU A 35 -8.88 -9.63 1.06
C GLU A 35 -9.73 -10.25 -0.04
N LYS A 36 -10.15 -11.50 0.13
CA LYS A 36 -11.08 -12.14 -0.79
C LYS A 36 -12.50 -11.67 -0.46
N LEU A 37 -13.24 -11.22 -1.48
CA LEU A 37 -14.64 -10.83 -1.28
C LEU A 37 -15.55 -12.06 -1.24
N VAL A 38 -16.62 -11.91 -0.47
CA VAL A 38 -17.73 -12.86 -0.38
C VAL A 38 -18.93 -12.27 -1.11
N LYS A 39 -19.60 -13.09 -1.93
CA LYS A 39 -20.84 -12.69 -2.60
C LYS A 39 -21.94 -12.48 -1.57
N THR A 40 -22.75 -11.44 -1.74
CA THR A 40 -23.93 -11.19 -0.91
C THR A 40 -25.18 -11.83 -1.51
N ASP A 41 -26.18 -12.07 -0.68
CA ASP A 41 -27.51 -12.55 -1.11
C ASP A 41 -28.45 -11.42 -1.53
N LYS A 42 -27.93 -10.19 -1.70
CA LYS A 42 -28.74 -9.05 -2.11
C LYS A 42 -29.23 -9.24 -3.55
N THR A 43 -30.50 -8.98 -3.78
CA THR A 43 -31.17 -9.22 -5.08
C THR A 43 -31.11 -8.01 -6.02
N ASP A 44 -30.67 -6.85 -5.55
CA ASP A 44 -30.61 -5.58 -6.30
C ASP A 44 -29.29 -5.36 -7.07
N GLY A 45 -28.49 -6.41 -7.26
CA GLY A 45 -27.26 -6.35 -8.04
C GLY A 45 -26.30 -7.49 -7.74
N ASP A 46 -25.19 -7.53 -8.44
CA ASP A 46 -24.12 -8.50 -8.20
C ASP A 46 -23.13 -7.97 -7.16
N TRP A 47 -23.62 -7.90 -5.92
CA TRP A 47 -22.91 -7.31 -4.79
C TRP A 47 -22.00 -8.32 -4.09
N TRP A 48 -20.76 -7.91 -3.88
CA TRP A 48 -19.71 -8.63 -3.14
C TRP A 48 -19.19 -7.73 -2.03
N TYR A 49 -18.63 -8.30 -0.96
CA TYR A 49 -18.05 -7.51 0.12
C TYR A 49 -16.84 -8.16 0.78
N ALA A 50 -16.01 -7.34 1.42
CA ALA A 50 -14.95 -7.78 2.33
C ALA A 50 -14.99 -6.94 3.61
N GLU A 51 -14.61 -7.57 4.73
CA GLU A 51 -14.32 -6.89 5.98
C GLU A 51 -12.82 -6.59 6.05
N VAL A 52 -12.48 -5.30 6.09
CA VAL A 52 -11.09 -4.83 6.11
C VAL A 52 -10.77 -4.22 7.47
N HIS A 53 -9.66 -4.67 8.06
CA HIS A 53 -9.08 -4.06 9.24
C HIS A 53 -8.21 -2.88 8.82
N ILE A 54 -8.59 -1.68 9.27
CA ILE A 54 -7.91 -0.45 8.89
C ILE A 54 -6.78 -0.18 9.88
N HIS A 55 -5.58 0.07 9.36
CA HIS A 55 -4.42 0.41 10.18
C HIS A 55 -4.63 1.76 10.91
N GLU A 56 -4.18 1.87 12.16
CA GLU A 56 -4.40 3.07 13.02
C GLU A 56 -3.85 4.36 12.42
N LYS A 57 -2.81 4.24 11.58
CA LYS A 57 -2.13 5.36 10.90
C LYS A 57 -2.65 5.66 9.49
N ALA A 58 -3.73 4.99 9.08
CA ALA A 58 -4.34 5.25 7.79
C ALA A 58 -5.24 6.49 7.88
N LEU A 59 -4.93 7.51 7.08
CA LEU A 59 -5.81 8.66 6.84
C LEU A 59 -6.74 8.39 5.65
N ILE A 60 -6.18 7.74 4.63
CA ILE A 60 -6.87 7.35 3.41
C ILE A 60 -6.65 5.86 3.20
N LEU A 61 -7.73 5.17 2.85
CA LEU A 61 -7.70 3.81 2.32
C LEU A 61 -7.78 3.90 0.79
N ASP A 62 -6.81 3.29 0.13
CA ASP A 62 -6.75 3.17 -1.32
C ASP A 62 -6.93 1.70 -1.70
N TRP A 63 -7.75 1.39 -2.71
CA TRP A 63 -7.91 0.01 -3.16
C TRP A 63 -8.31 -0.12 -4.62
N VAL A 64 -8.08 -1.33 -5.14
CA VAL A 64 -8.58 -1.81 -6.42
C VAL A 64 -9.21 -3.18 -6.23
N PHE A 65 -10.05 -3.59 -7.18
CA PHE A 65 -10.55 -4.96 -7.22
C PHE A 65 -9.79 -5.77 -8.26
N ALA A 66 -9.65 -7.07 -8.02
CA ALA A 66 -8.90 -7.99 -8.87
C ALA A 66 -9.60 -9.35 -8.99
N ASP A 67 -9.28 -10.11 -10.04
CA ASP A 67 -9.81 -11.46 -10.27
C ASP A 67 -9.07 -12.58 -9.51
N GLY A 68 -8.09 -12.22 -8.68
CA GLY A 68 -7.25 -13.17 -7.95
C GLY A 68 -6.45 -12.53 -6.81
N PRO A 69 -5.75 -13.35 -6.00
CA PRO A 69 -4.86 -12.83 -4.97
C PRO A 69 -3.68 -12.08 -5.60
N PRO A 70 -2.92 -11.34 -4.78
CA PRO A 70 -1.69 -10.69 -5.24
C PRO A 70 -0.78 -11.67 -6.00
N GLN A 71 -0.07 -11.16 -7.01
CA GLN A 71 0.79 -11.91 -7.93
C GLN A 71 0.10 -12.94 -8.84
N GLN A 72 -1.18 -13.28 -8.61
CA GLN A 72 -1.94 -14.24 -9.44
C GLN A 72 -3.07 -13.58 -10.24
N ALA A 73 -3.51 -12.39 -9.81
CA ALA A 73 -4.50 -11.59 -10.52
C ALA A 73 -4.01 -11.16 -11.91
N ARG A 74 -4.93 -11.24 -12.88
CA ARG A 74 -4.70 -10.89 -14.29
C ARG A 74 -5.52 -9.68 -14.71
N ASN A 75 -6.73 -9.56 -14.17
CA ASN A 75 -7.65 -8.46 -14.47
C ASN A 75 -7.90 -7.63 -13.21
N TYR A 76 -8.05 -6.33 -13.41
CA TYR A 76 -8.27 -5.36 -12.35
C TYR A 76 -9.40 -4.42 -12.73
N ASP A 77 -10.21 -4.04 -11.73
CA ASP A 77 -11.03 -2.85 -11.75
C ASP A 77 -10.38 -1.82 -10.84
N ASN A 78 -9.72 -0.86 -11.47
CA ASN A 78 -9.06 0.28 -10.83
C ASN A 78 -9.85 1.58 -11.08
N ASN A 79 -11.16 1.49 -11.27
CA ASN A 79 -12.04 2.66 -11.41
C ASN A 79 -11.57 3.64 -12.51
N ASN A 80 -11.24 3.12 -13.69
CA ASN A 80 -10.69 3.91 -14.80
C ASN A 80 -9.40 4.66 -14.44
N PHE A 81 -8.42 3.96 -13.85
CA PHE A 81 -7.12 4.49 -13.41
C PHE A 81 -7.19 5.54 -12.30
N GLN A 82 -8.34 5.68 -11.63
CA GLN A 82 -8.49 6.57 -10.49
C GLN A 82 -8.36 5.84 -9.17
N ASP A 83 -8.29 4.51 -9.17
CA ASP A 83 -8.46 3.65 -8.00
C ASP A 83 -9.73 3.99 -7.21
N PHE A 84 -9.96 3.28 -6.11
CA PHE A 84 -10.99 3.64 -5.15
C PHE A 84 -10.34 4.19 -3.89
N HIS A 85 -10.96 5.21 -3.32
CA HIS A 85 -10.42 5.92 -2.16
C HIS A 85 -11.52 6.24 -1.16
N ALA A 86 -11.18 6.18 0.12
CA ALA A 86 -12.05 6.63 1.19
C ALA A 86 -11.23 7.20 2.34
N ILE A 87 -11.72 8.30 2.91
CA ILE A 87 -11.17 8.86 4.15
C ILE A 87 -11.49 7.89 5.29
N VAL A 88 -10.46 7.56 6.07
CA VAL A 88 -10.60 6.73 7.27
C VAL A 88 -11.13 7.60 8.41
N PRO A 89 -12.34 7.32 8.93
CA PRO A 89 -12.89 8.06 10.05
C PRO A 89 -12.10 7.77 11.34
N ASN A 90 -12.01 8.76 12.23
CA ASN A 90 -11.30 8.68 13.52
C ASN A 90 -9.81 8.31 13.40
N SER A 91 -9.17 8.69 12.30
CA SER A 91 -7.74 8.54 12.10
C SER A 91 -6.93 9.56 12.92
N ILE A 92 -5.62 9.32 13.05
CA ILE A 92 -4.70 10.31 13.62
C ILE A 92 -4.74 11.61 12.80
N SER A 93 -4.33 12.74 13.38
CA SER A 93 -4.26 13.99 12.60
C SER A 93 -3.20 13.90 11.50
N GLU A 94 -3.42 14.63 10.40
CA GLU A 94 -2.47 14.71 9.30
C GLU A 94 -1.08 15.22 9.78
N GLU A 95 -1.06 16.18 10.71
CA GLU A 95 0.16 16.70 11.32
C GLU A 95 0.96 15.61 12.07
N GLN A 96 0.26 14.72 12.80
CA GLN A 96 0.91 13.59 13.47
C GLN A 96 1.49 12.58 12.47
N LEU A 97 0.78 12.31 11.37
CA LEU A 97 1.30 11.45 10.31
C LEU A 97 2.58 12.07 9.70
N TRP A 98 2.53 13.35 9.32
CA TRP A 98 3.68 14.04 8.73
C TRP A 98 4.89 14.07 9.66
N ALA A 99 4.69 14.35 10.94
CA ALA A 99 5.77 14.34 11.94
C ALA A 99 6.44 12.96 12.05
N GLU A 100 5.64 11.87 12.03
CA GLU A 100 6.18 10.52 12.06
C GLU A 100 6.94 10.18 10.77
N MET A 101 6.38 10.52 9.61
CA MET A 101 7.02 10.31 8.31
C MET A 101 8.33 11.08 8.20
N GLU A 102 8.35 12.34 8.60
CA GLU A 102 9.53 13.20 8.63
C GLU A 102 10.63 12.56 9.49
N LEU A 103 10.29 12.12 10.70
CA LEU A 103 11.24 11.46 11.58
C LEU A 103 11.80 10.16 10.98
N ARG A 104 10.95 9.36 10.31
CA ARG A 104 11.37 8.13 9.62
C ARG A 104 12.34 8.44 8.48
N ILE A 105 12.03 9.44 7.66
CA ILE A 105 12.89 9.89 6.54
C ILE A 105 14.21 10.43 7.08
N PHE A 106 14.17 11.29 8.10
CA PHE A 106 15.35 11.87 8.72
C PHE A 106 16.30 10.79 9.28
N LYS A 107 15.76 9.80 10.01
CA LYS A 107 16.54 8.67 10.53
C LYS A 107 17.20 7.87 9.41
N ARG A 108 16.44 7.54 8.35
CA ARG A 108 16.97 6.82 7.19
C ARG A 108 18.11 7.58 6.52
N LEU A 109 17.89 8.86 6.18
CA LEU A 109 18.90 9.70 5.53
C LEU A 109 20.16 9.85 6.38
N ARG A 110 20.02 10.01 7.70
CA ARG A 110 21.15 10.09 8.63
C ARG A 110 21.95 8.79 8.65
N GLN A 111 21.28 7.65 8.64
CA GLN A 111 21.92 6.34 8.60
C GLN A 111 22.67 6.10 7.28
N GLU A 112 22.04 6.43 6.14
CA GLU A 112 22.67 6.34 4.83
C GLU A 112 23.91 7.23 4.73
N ARG A 113 23.83 8.46 5.25
CA ARG A 113 24.97 9.38 5.29
C ARG A 113 26.12 8.81 6.12
N LYS A 114 25.83 8.31 7.32
CA LYS A 114 26.83 7.67 8.18
C LYS A 114 27.50 6.47 7.47
N SER A 115 26.71 5.60 6.84
CA SER A 115 27.23 4.45 6.10
C SER A 115 28.12 4.86 4.91
N LYS A 116 27.77 5.94 4.19
CA LYS A 116 28.61 6.48 3.11
C LYS A 116 29.91 7.07 3.63
N GLU A 117 29.86 7.82 4.72
CA GLU A 117 31.05 8.41 5.35
C GLU A 117 32.01 7.31 5.83
N GLU A 118 31.50 6.29 6.53
CA GLU A 118 32.28 5.13 6.96
C GLU A 118 32.89 4.35 5.78
N ALA A 119 32.14 4.17 4.69
CA ALA A 119 32.65 3.51 3.49
C ALA A 119 33.77 4.32 2.81
N THR A 120 33.62 5.64 2.71
CA THR A 120 34.65 6.53 2.18
C THR A 120 35.91 6.50 3.05
N GLN A 121 35.74 6.55 4.38
CA GLN A 121 36.87 6.51 5.31
C GLN A 121 37.63 5.18 5.21
N ARG A 122 36.93 4.04 5.23
CA ARG A 122 37.55 2.70 5.04
C ARG A 122 38.28 2.59 3.70
N LYS A 123 37.73 3.18 2.64
CA LYS A 123 38.39 3.21 1.32
C LYS A 123 39.66 4.04 1.36
N ALA A 124 39.63 5.22 1.98
CA ALA A 124 40.79 6.10 2.14
C ALA A 124 41.91 5.44 2.97
N GLU A 125 41.56 4.78 4.08
CA GLU A 125 42.51 4.04 4.94
C GLU A 125 43.19 2.90 4.17
N ARG A 126 42.43 2.11 3.39
CA ARG A 126 42.99 1.07 2.52
C ARG A 126 43.94 1.64 1.48
N THR A 127 43.56 2.74 0.83
CA THR A 127 44.40 3.41 -0.17
C THR A 127 45.68 3.99 0.47
N ALA A 128 45.60 4.56 1.66
CA ALA A 128 46.77 5.08 2.37
C ALA A 128 47.73 3.96 2.77
N ARG A 129 47.22 2.82 3.26
CA ARG A 129 48.03 1.66 3.62
C ARG A 129 48.78 1.08 2.41
N MET A 130 48.11 0.93 1.27
CA MET A 130 48.76 0.45 0.03
C MET A 130 49.82 1.41 -0.53
N LYS A 131 49.77 2.70 -0.20
CA LYS A 131 50.79 3.68 -0.64
C LYS A 131 52.01 3.73 0.28
N ALA A 132 51.93 3.15 1.47
CA ALA A 132 53.00 3.14 2.47
C ALA A 132 53.84 1.85 2.45
N GLU A 133 53.39 0.83 1.70
CA GLU A 133 54.17 -0.37 1.31
C GLU A 133 54.90 -0.12 -0.02
#